data_AF-A0A8S8XRM0-F1
#
_entry.id   AF-A0A8S8XRM0-F1
#
_cell.length_a   1.000
_cell.length_b   1.000
_cell.length_c   1.000
_cell.angle_alpha   90.00
_cell.angle_beta   90.00
_cell.angle_gamma   90.00
#
_symmetry.space_group_name_H-M   'P 1'
#
loop_
_entity.id
_entity.type
_entity.pdbx_description
1 polymer ?
#
loop_
_entity_poly.entity_id
_entity_poly.type
_entity_poly.pdbx_seq_one_letter_code
_entity_poly.pdbx_strand_id
1 'polypeptide(L)'
;MGGLFHDVSRKRSERFSEVKVERTCNEKGLPIFHVHMWNGVTEIRIEAKAVTRAHWTFDQPTRGGMKSHLTYNEYPLEVTKLEIDDEQGVRTRRDWGSIRGNAEHSWGLLH
;
A
#
# COMPACT_ATOMS: atom_id res chain seq x y z
N MET A 1 1.75 5.11 -12.50
CA MET A 1 2.23 4.54 -11.22
C MET A 1 2.70 3.13 -11.51
N GLY A 2 3.82 2.69 -10.94
CA GLY A 2 4.34 1.34 -11.19
C GLY A 2 4.18 0.45 -9.97
N GLY A 3 3.83 -0.82 -10.19
CA GLY A 3 3.89 -1.87 -9.17
C GLY A 3 5.18 -2.68 -9.34
N LEU A 4 5.74 -3.17 -8.24
CA LEU A 4 6.86 -4.11 -8.25
C LEU A 4 6.53 -5.29 -7.33
N PHE A 5 6.57 -6.49 -7.87
CA PHE A 5 6.44 -7.72 -7.10
C PHE A 5 7.71 -8.54 -7.23
N HIS A 6 8.34 -8.87 -6.09
CA HIS A 6 9.48 -9.76 -6.06
C HIS A 6 9.01 -11.14 -5.60
N ASP A 7 9.12 -12.11 -6.50
CA ASP A 7 8.70 -13.48 -6.26
C ASP A 7 9.91 -14.40 -6.08
N VAL A 8 10.18 -14.76 -4.83
CA VAL A 8 11.29 -15.65 -4.48
C VAL A 8 11.03 -17.08 -4.94
N SER A 9 9.78 -17.58 -4.87
CA SER A 9 9.49 -18.96 -5.26
C SER A 9 9.60 -19.14 -6.77
N ARG A 10 9.25 -18.10 -7.53
CA ARG A 10 9.37 -18.06 -9.00
C ARG A 10 10.67 -17.44 -9.49
N LYS A 11 11.55 -17.03 -8.57
CA LYS A 11 12.89 -16.44 -8.81
C LYS A 11 12.86 -15.29 -9.82
N ARG A 12 11.84 -14.43 -9.76
CA ARG A 12 11.67 -13.31 -10.69
C ARG A 12 11.17 -12.05 -9.99
N SER A 13 11.41 -10.92 -10.64
CA SER A 13 10.81 -9.64 -10.27
C SER A 13 9.92 -9.17 -11.40
N GLU A 14 8.72 -8.75 -11.06
CA GLU A 14 7.71 -8.33 -12.01
C GLU A 14 7.39 -6.87 -11.81
N ARG A 15 7.40 -6.13 -12.92
CA ARG A 15 6.94 -4.76 -12.97
C ARG A 15 5.54 -4.75 -13.58
N PHE A 16 4.65 -3.98 -12.98
CA PHE A 16 3.29 -3.79 -13.47
C PHE A 16 3.18 -2.46 -14.18
N SER A 17 2.73 -2.49 -15.43
CA SER A 17 2.43 -1.30 -16.23
C SER A 17 1.16 -0.61 -15.74
N GLU A 18 0.21 -1.40 -15.25
CA GLU A 18 -1.09 -0.93 -14.77
C GLU A 18 -1.23 -1.19 -13.27
N VAL A 19 -1.63 -0.14 -12.54
CA VAL A 19 -1.92 -0.21 -11.11
C VAL A 19 -3.14 0.65 -10.82
N LYS A 20 -4.17 0.03 -10.24
CA LYS A 20 -5.36 0.68 -9.73
C LYS A 20 -5.40 0.52 -8.22
N VAL A 21 -5.58 1.62 -7.50
CA VAL A 21 -5.76 1.63 -6.06
C VAL A 21 -7.07 2.34 -5.75
N GLU A 22 -8.00 1.62 -5.16
CA GLU A 22 -9.23 2.19 -4.62
C GLU A 22 -9.17 2.17 -3.09
N ARG A 23 -9.78 3.19 -2.48
CA ARG A 23 -9.82 3.33 -1.03
C ARG A 23 -11.26 3.43 -0.56
N THR A 24 -11.66 2.50 0.31
CA THR A 24 -12.85 2.63 1.16
C THR A 24 -12.43 2.79 2.62
N CYS A 25 -13.38 2.89 3.55
CA CYS A 25 -13.09 2.94 4.99
C CYS A 25 -13.91 1.88 5.72
N ASN A 26 -13.36 1.37 6.83
CA ASN A 26 -14.12 0.55 7.77
C ASN A 26 -15.00 1.42 8.68
N GLU A 27 -15.77 0.78 9.57
CA GLU A 27 -16.66 1.44 10.53
C GLU A 27 -15.95 2.44 11.46
N LYS A 28 -14.64 2.27 11.68
CA LYS A 28 -13.79 3.16 12.49
C LYS A 28 -13.17 4.30 11.68
N GLY A 29 -13.51 4.42 10.40
CA GLY A 29 -12.93 5.40 9.48
C GLY A 29 -11.49 5.11 9.04
N LEU A 30 -10.94 3.92 9.36
CA LEU A 30 -9.62 3.51 8.90
C LEU A 30 -9.69 2.99 7.46
N PRO A 31 -8.67 3.27 6.62
CA PRO A 31 -8.73 2.92 5.20
C PRO A 31 -8.69 1.41 4.98
N ILE A 32 -9.43 0.98 3.96
CA ILE A 32 -9.30 -0.32 3.32
C ILE A 32 -8.83 -0.04 1.89
N PHE A 33 -7.70 -0.63 1.54
CA PHE A 33 -7.09 -0.50 0.22
C PHE A 33 -7.47 -1.72 -0.63
N HIS A 34 -8.01 -1.45 -1.81
CA HIS A 34 -8.25 -2.44 -2.86
C HIS A 34 -7.23 -2.16 -3.96
N VAL A 35 -6.18 -2.98 -3.98
CA VAL A 35 -5.08 -2.84 -4.93
C VAL A 35 -5.25 -3.88 -6.02
N HIS A 36 -5.22 -3.43 -7.26
CA HIS A 36 -5.24 -4.28 -8.44
C HIS A 36 -4.10 -3.85 -9.36
N MET A 37 -3.16 -4.75 -9.63
CA MET A 37 -2.03 -4.50 -10.51
C MET A 37 -1.90 -5.65 -11.51
N TRP A 38 -1.60 -5.34 -12.76
CA TRP A 38 -1.48 -6.35 -13.81
C TRP A 38 -0.51 -5.94 -14.91
N ASN A 39 0.03 -6.95 -15.57
CA ASN A 39 0.81 -6.84 -16.81
C ASN A 39 0.34 -7.95 -17.78
N GLY A 40 1.09 -8.22 -18.84
CA GLY A 40 0.72 -9.26 -19.81
C GLY A 40 0.85 -10.71 -19.32
N VAL A 41 1.35 -10.95 -18.12
CA VAL A 41 1.68 -12.28 -17.58
C VAL A 41 1.02 -12.54 -16.23
N THR A 42 1.06 -11.55 -15.33
CA THR A 42 0.65 -11.70 -13.93
C THR A 42 -0.35 -10.62 -13.56
N GLU A 43 -1.32 -11.02 -12.74
CA GLU A 43 -2.33 -10.17 -12.15
C GLU A 43 -2.36 -10.38 -10.63
N ILE A 44 -2.35 -9.29 -9.87
CA ILE A 44 -2.38 -9.30 -8.40
C ILE A 44 -3.53 -8.46 -7.89
N ARG A 45 -4.35 -9.06 -7.02
CA ARG A 45 -5.44 -8.40 -6.30
C ARG A 45 -5.19 -8.50 -4.80
N ILE A 46 -5.26 -7.37 -4.10
CA ILE A 46 -5.02 -7.28 -2.66
C ILE A 46 -6.15 -6.47 -2.02
N GLU A 47 -6.76 -7.02 -0.97
CA GLU A 47 -7.57 -6.27 -0.02
C GLU A 47 -6.77 -6.16 1.28
N ALA A 48 -6.40 -4.93 1.64
CA ALA A 48 -5.58 -4.65 2.82
C ALA A 48 -6.27 -3.62 3.72
N LYS A 49 -6.58 -4.02 4.96
CA LYS A 49 -7.30 -3.20 5.94
C LYS A 49 -6.32 -2.58 6.91
N ALA A 50 -6.38 -1.27 7.11
CA ALA A 50 -5.65 -0.63 8.18
C ALA A 50 -6.25 -1.03 9.55
N VAL A 51 -5.41 -1.57 10.43
CA VAL A 51 -5.83 -1.96 11.79
C VAL A 51 -5.69 -0.81 12.79
N THR A 52 -4.78 0.13 12.50
CA THR A 52 -4.56 1.35 13.29
C THR A 52 -3.96 2.44 12.38
N ARG A 53 -3.73 3.62 12.95
CA ARG A 53 -3.02 4.74 12.32
C ARG A 53 -1.97 5.28 13.28
N ALA A 54 -0.73 5.39 12.81
CA ALA A 54 0.27 6.25 13.43
C ALA A 54 0.36 7.56 12.64
N HIS A 55 0.52 8.68 13.35
CA HIS A 55 0.49 10.01 12.75
C HIS A 55 1.51 10.90 13.45
N TRP A 56 2.30 11.60 12.65
CA TRP A 56 3.26 12.59 13.10
C TRP A 56 3.05 13.89 12.32
N THR A 57 3.21 14.99 13.03
CA THR A 57 3.22 16.34 12.47
C THR A 57 4.54 17.00 12.85
N PHE A 58 5.22 17.54 11.84
CA PHE A 58 6.45 18.29 11.99
C PHE A 58 6.21 19.73 11.55
N ASP A 59 6.65 20.64 12.41
CA ASP A 59 6.35 22.06 12.30
C ASP A 59 7.67 22.82 12.45
N GLN A 60 8.27 23.20 11.32
CA GLN A 60 9.58 23.84 11.30
C GLN A 60 9.45 25.34 11.01
N PRO A 61 9.89 26.23 11.93
CA PRO A 61 10.02 27.65 11.63
C PRO A 61 11.02 27.86 10.50
N THR A 62 10.67 28.74 9.55
CA THR A 62 11.56 29.13 8.46
C THR A 62 11.89 30.62 8.55
N ARG A 63 12.90 31.09 7.79
CA ARG A 63 13.22 32.52 7.72
C ARG A 63 12.07 33.28 7.07
N GLY A 64 11.69 34.42 7.66
CA GLY A 64 10.60 35.26 7.18
C GLY A 64 9.24 35.01 7.85
N GLY A 65 9.19 34.24 8.95
CA GLY A 65 7.97 34.03 9.73
C GLY A 65 7.03 32.96 9.20
N MET A 66 7.36 32.35 8.05
CA MET A 66 6.63 31.20 7.49
C MET A 66 6.95 29.91 8.26
N LYS A 67 6.01 28.98 8.25
CA LYS A 67 6.12 27.67 8.90
C LYS A 67 5.99 26.56 7.87
N SER A 68 6.98 25.68 7.82
CA SER A 68 6.91 24.45 7.04
C SER A 68 6.21 23.38 7.85
N HIS A 69 5.07 22.92 7.37
CA HIS A 69 4.27 21.87 7.96
C HIS A 69 4.43 20.58 7.16
N LEU A 70 4.74 19.48 7.82
CA LEU A 70 4.80 18.14 7.24
C LEU A 70 3.99 17.19 8.11
N THR A 71 3.02 16.51 7.50
CA THR A 71 2.29 15.41 8.11
C THR A 71 2.78 14.10 7.51
N TYR A 72 3.07 13.12 8.37
CA TYR A 72 3.37 11.74 7.99
C TYR A 72 2.36 10.79 8.65
N ASN A 73 1.85 9.83 7.89
CA ASN A 73 0.92 8.81 8.38
C ASN A 73 1.39 7.43 7.99
N GLU A 74 1.30 6.50 8.94
CA GLU A 74 1.48 5.08 8.72
C GLU A 74 0.19 4.33 9.08
N TYR A 75 -0.09 3.29 8.31
CA TYR A 75 -1.25 2.43 8.48
C TYR A 75 -0.77 0.98 8.45
N PRO A 76 -0.52 0.35 9.62
CA PRO A 76 -0.30 -1.08 9.68
C PRO A 76 -1.48 -1.83 9.06
N LEU A 77 -1.18 -2.74 8.13
CA LEU A 77 -2.17 -3.41 7.30
C LEU A 77 -2.32 -4.88 7.67
N GLU A 78 -3.58 -5.32 7.76
CA GLU A 78 -3.97 -6.71 7.68
C GLU A 78 -4.42 -7.03 6.25
N VAL A 79 -3.73 -7.96 5.58
CA VAL A 79 -4.12 -8.44 4.24
C VAL A 79 -5.20 -9.50 4.39
N THR A 80 -6.44 -9.12 4.10
CA THR A 80 -7.63 -9.99 4.21
C THR A 80 -7.88 -10.80 2.95
N LYS A 81 -7.47 -10.28 1.78
CA LYS A 81 -7.48 -11.02 0.51
C LYS A 81 -6.19 -10.77 -0.25
N LEU A 82 -5.68 -11.84 -0.83
CA LEU A 82 -4.56 -11.84 -1.75
C LEU A 82 -4.89 -12.87 -2.83
N GLU A 83 -4.73 -12.48 -4.07
CA GLU A 83 -4.76 -13.35 -5.25
C GLU A 83 -3.61 -12.92 -6.15
N ILE A 84 -2.77 -13.87 -6.53
CA ILE A 84 -1.68 -13.73 -7.48
C ILE A 84 -1.95 -14.78 -8.55
N ASP A 85 -2.36 -14.33 -9.73
CA ASP A 85 -2.61 -15.17 -10.89
C ASP A 85 -1.47 -14.98 -11.90
N ASP A 86 -0.81 -16.08 -12.25
CA ASP A 86 0.32 -16.11 -13.18
C ASP A 86 0.29 -17.39 -14.04
N GLU A 87 1.26 -17.54 -14.94
CA GLU A 87 1.30 -18.63 -15.90
C GLU A 87 1.41 -20.05 -15.31
N GLN A 88 1.73 -20.16 -14.01
CA GLN A 88 1.80 -21.45 -13.31
C GLN A 88 0.63 -21.63 -12.32
N GLY A 89 -0.34 -20.72 -12.33
CA GLY A 89 -1.60 -20.82 -11.61
C GLY A 89 -1.81 -19.78 -10.51
N VAL A 90 -2.91 -19.94 -9.78
CA VAL A 90 -3.40 -18.97 -8.79
C VAL A 90 -2.87 -19.29 -7.40
N ARG A 91 -2.31 -18.29 -6.73
CA ARG A 91 -1.95 -18.33 -5.30
C ARG A 91 -2.80 -17.33 -4.54
N THR A 92 -3.31 -17.74 -3.39
CA THR A 92 -4.26 -16.99 -2.56
C THR A 92 -3.72 -16.73 -1.17
N ARG A 93 -4.35 -15.84 -0.39
CA ARG A 93 -3.97 -15.58 1.03
C ARG A 93 -3.69 -16.85 1.86
N ARG A 94 -4.33 -17.98 1.56
CA ARG A 94 -4.16 -19.26 2.29
C ARG A 94 -2.78 -19.90 2.09
N ASP A 95 -2.09 -19.58 1.01
CA ASP A 95 -0.76 -20.10 0.70
C ASP A 95 0.36 -19.46 1.55
N TRP A 96 0.01 -18.51 2.43
CA TRP A 96 0.94 -17.85 3.33
C TRP A 96 0.51 -17.97 4.79
N GLY A 97 1.46 -18.25 5.67
CA GLY A 97 1.23 -18.23 7.12
C GLY A 97 0.95 -16.80 7.62
N SER A 98 1.92 -15.91 7.46
CA SER A 98 1.82 -14.50 7.87
C SER A 98 2.10 -13.57 6.70
N ILE A 99 1.31 -12.50 6.60
CA ILE A 99 1.56 -11.37 5.71
C ILE A 99 1.62 -10.11 6.58
N ARG A 100 2.65 -9.28 6.38
CA ARG A 100 2.80 -7.98 7.03
C ARG A 100 2.75 -6.90 5.97
N GLY A 101 2.07 -5.81 6.24
CA GLY A 101 2.00 -4.67 5.32
C GLY A 101 1.93 -3.35 6.08
N ASN A 102 2.39 -2.29 5.43
CA ASN A 102 2.23 -0.91 5.87
C ASN A 102 1.82 -0.08 4.66
N ALA A 103 0.89 0.86 4.85
CA ALA A 103 0.67 1.93 3.90
C ALA A 103 1.12 3.24 4.52
N GLU A 104 1.80 4.06 3.71
CA GLU A 104 2.40 5.31 4.17
C GLU A 104 1.94 6.45 3.27
N HIS A 105 1.69 7.60 3.89
CA HIS A 105 1.35 8.81 3.16
C HIS A 105 1.84 10.06 3.89
N SER A 106 2.58 10.89 3.17
CA SER A 106 3.11 12.15 3.64
C SER A 106 2.60 13.30 2.78
N TRP A 107 2.24 14.41 3.41
CA TRP A 107 1.91 15.65 2.73
C TRP A 107 2.43 16.84 3.53
N GLY A 108 2.65 17.96 2.87
CA GLY A 108 3.15 19.16 3.55
C GLY A 108 2.66 20.44 2.87
N LEU A 109 2.73 21.52 3.64
CA LEU A 109 2.36 22.87 3.23
C LEU A 109 3.35 23.88 3.80
N LEU A 110 3.56 24.97 3.09
CA LEU A 110 4.25 26.15 3.59
C LEU A 110 3.19 27.24 3.78
N HIS A 111 3.07 27.77 4.99
CA HIS A 111 2.06 28.78 5.34
C HIS A 111 2.58 29.80 6.36
#